data_AF-A0A367Q8W7-F1
#
_entry.id   AF-A0A367Q8W7-F1
#
_cell.length_a   1.000
_cell.length_b   1.000
_cell.length_c   1.000
_cell.angle_alpha   90.00
_cell.angle_beta   90.00
_cell.angle_gamma   90.00
#
_symmetry.space_group_name_H-M   'P 1'
#
loop_
_entity.id
_entity.type
_entity.pdbx_description
1 polymer ?
#
loop_
_entity_poly.entity_id
_entity_poly.type
_entity_poly.pdbx_seq_one_letter_code
_entity_poly.pdbx_strand_id
1 'polypeptide(L)' 'MLKRSKFETTQSQIMHRAEDLISAASNRYRITVQVANRAKRRRYEDFESNEDAMMKPVLRAIIEMSDELTQPEIIGEL' A
#
# COMPACT_ATOMS: atom_id res chain seq x y z
N MET A 1 -3.56 27.91 1.64
CA MET A 1 -2.77 26.68 1.37
C MET A 1 -2.92 25.76 2.56
N LEU A 2 -3.80 24.76 2.48
CA LEU A 2 -3.93 23.73 3.51
C LEU A 2 -2.63 22.93 3.54
N LYS A 3 -1.94 22.93 4.69
CA LYS A 3 -0.76 22.09 4.91
C LYS A 3 -1.20 20.63 4.73
N ARG A 4 -0.73 19.98 3.66
CA ARG A 4 -0.81 18.53 3.50
C ARG A 4 -0.37 17.90 4.82
N SER A 5 -1.30 17.23 5.51
CA SER A 5 -0.97 16.41 6.66
C SER A 5 0.06 15.39 6.19
N LYS A 6 1.29 15.50 6.70
CA LYS A 6 2.34 14.54 6.39
C LYS A 6 1.91 13.24 7.06
N PHE A 7 1.48 12.26 6.26
CA PHE A 7 1.34 10.90 6.78
C PHE A 7 2.71 10.49 7.35
N GLU A 8 2.78 10.27 8.66
CA GLU A 8 4.04 10.05 9.39
C GLU A 8 4.51 8.59 9.29
N THR A 9 4.51 8.01 8.08
CA THR A 9 5.27 6.79 7.85
C THR A 9 6.64 7.19 7.32
N THR A 10 7.66 6.88 8.11
CA THR A 10 9.04 7.16 7.73
C THR A 10 9.43 6.34 6.50
N GLN A 11 10.36 6.85 5.70
CA GLN A 11 10.94 6.11 4.57
C GLN A 11 11.44 4.72 5.00
N SER A 12 12.04 4.62 6.20
CA SER A 12 12.55 3.37 6.76
C SER A 12 11.44 2.33 6.99
N GLN A 13 10.31 2.74 7.54
CA GLN A 13 9.16 1.86 7.74
C GLN A 13 8.59 1.33 6.41
N ILE A 14 8.55 2.16 5.37
CA ILE A 14 8.14 1.70 4.03
C ILE A 14 9.11 0.64 3.49
N MET A 15 10.41 0.86 3.65
CA MET A 15 11.43 -0.09 3.19
C MET A 15 11.30 -1.43 3.90
N HIS A 16 11.13 -1.42 5.23
CA HIS A 16 10.90 -2.64 6.01
C HIS A 16 9.66 -3.40 5.53
N ARG A 17 8.53 -2.70 5.35
CA ARG A 17 7.28 -3.31 4.87
C ARG A 17 7.40 -3.88 3.47
N ALA A 18 8.14 -3.22 2.59
CA ALA A 18 8.45 -3.76 1.26
C ALA A 18 9.32 -5.02 1.34
N GLU A 19 10.27 -5.07 2.27
CA GLU A 19 11.12 -6.23 2.52
C GLU A 19 10.32 -7.41 3.09
N ASP A 20 9.36 -7.15 3.98
CA ASP A 20 8.42 -8.17 4.51
C ASP A 20 7.62 -8.82 3.36
N LEU A 21 7.07 -7.99 2.47
CA LEU A 21 6.33 -8.46 1.28
C LEU A 21 7.20 -9.34 0.37
N ILE A 22 8.44 -8.92 0.12
CA ILE A 22 9.38 -9.65 -0.72
C ILE A 22 9.79 -10.98 -0.06
N SER A 23 9.99 -10.98 1.26
CA SER A 23 10.43 -12.14 2.04
C SER A 23 9.32 -13.18 2.21
N ALA A 24 8.07 -12.74 2.37
CA ALA A 24 6.91 -13.62 2.45
C ALA A 24 6.53 -14.24 1.08
N ALA A 25 6.96 -13.63 -0.03
CA ALA A 25 6.61 -14.09 -1.37
C ALA A 25 7.56 -15.17 -1.88
N SER A 26 6.99 -16.29 -2.36
CA SER A 26 7.76 -17.33 -3.08
C SER A 26 8.32 -16.87 -4.43
N ASN A 27 7.87 -15.72 -4.94
CA ASN A 27 8.37 -15.12 -6.18
C ASN A 27 8.34 -13.59 -6.11
N ARG A 28 9.53 -12.98 -6.15
CA ARG A 28 9.74 -11.53 -6.04
C ARG A 28 9.10 -10.74 -7.19
N TYR A 29 9.08 -11.29 -8.41
CA TYR A 29 8.43 -10.64 -9.55
C TYR A 29 6.91 -10.62 -9.40
N ARG A 30 6.33 -11.73 -8.94
CA ARG A 30 4.87 -11.83 -8.74
C ARG A 30 4.38 -10.81 -7.72
N ILE A 31 5.05 -10.68 -6.57
CA ILE A 31 4.67 -9.69 -5.55
C ILE A 31 4.86 -8.25 -6.05
N THR A 32 5.93 -7.98 -6.80
CA THR A 32 6.16 -6.66 -7.41
C THR A 32 5.02 -6.27 -8.36
N VAL A 33 4.58 -7.20 -9.21
CA VAL A 33 3.44 -6.99 -10.12
C VAL A 33 2.15 -6.79 -9.35
N GLN A 34 1.92 -7.52 -8.25
CA GLN A 34 0.74 -7.33 -7.40
C GLN A 34 0.69 -5.93 -6.77
N VAL A 35 1.81 -5.47 -6.18
CA VAL A 35 1.94 -4.11 -5.64
C VAL A 35 1.65 -3.07 -6.73
N ALA A 36 2.25 -3.22 -7.91
CA ALA A 36 2.05 -2.31 -9.03
C ALA A 36 0.59 -2.27 -9.51
N ASN A 37 -0.06 -3.42 -9.65
CA ASN A 37 -1.47 -3.51 -10.04
C ASN A 37 -2.39 -2.85 -9.02
N ARG A 38 -2.11 -3.04 -7.72
CA ARG A 38 -2.89 -2.42 -6.64
C ARG A 38 -2.72 -0.91 -6.61
N ALA A 39 -1.49 -0.43 -6.76
CA ALA A 39 -1.20 0.99 -6.88
C ALA A 39 -1.88 1.62 -8.10
N LYS A 40 -1.91 0.91 -9.24
CA LYS A 40 -2.61 1.36 -10.45
C LYS A 40 -4.11 1.52 -10.21
N ARG A 41 -4.77 0.56 -9.55
CA ARG A 41 -6.20 0.64 -9.21
C ARG A 41 -6.52 1.84 -8.31
N ARG A 42 -5.77 2.03 -7.23
CA ARG A 42 -5.96 3.19 -6.33
C ARG A 42 -5.82 4.53 -7.04
N ARG A 43 -4.91 4.64 -8.02
CA ARG A 43 -4.78 5.86 -8.83
C ARG A 43 -6.06 6.18 -9.64
N TYR A 44 -6.79 5.16 -10.08
CA TYR A 44 -8.07 5.35 -10.76
C TYR A 44 -9.19 5.69 -9.77
N GLU A 45 -9.25 5.01 -8.64
CA GLU A 45 -10.23 5.27 -7.56
C GLU A 45 -10.09 6.71 -7.02
N ASP A 46 -8.87 7.15 -6.71
CA ASP A 46 -8.57 8.52 -6.25
C ASP A 46 -8.93 9.56 -7.33
N PHE A 47 -8.82 9.20 -8.63
CA PHE A 47 -9.21 10.09 -9.73
C PHE A 47 -10.73 10.20 -9.85
N GLU A 48 -11.47 9.11 -9.64
CA GLU A 48 -12.94 9.11 -9.67
C GLU A 48 -13.55 9.83 -8.47
N SER A 49 -12.91 9.76 -7.29
CA SER A 49 -13.44 10.36 -6.06
C SER A 49 -13.28 11.88 -5.97
N ASN A 50 -12.52 12.52 -6.87
CA ASN A 50 -12.10 13.93 -6.77
C ASN A 50 -11.45 14.30 -5.41
N GLU A 51 -10.98 13.30 -4.66
CA GLU A 51 -10.28 13.53 -3.40
C GLU A 51 -8.79 13.74 -3.65
N ASP A 52 -8.20 14.73 -2.99
CA ASP A 52 -6.75 14.92 -3.01
C ASP A 52 -6.07 13.72 -2.34
N ALA A 53 -5.47 12.85 -3.14
CA ALA A 53 -4.72 11.69 -2.64
C ALA A 53 -3.63 12.12 -1.65
N MET A 54 -3.80 11.75 -0.38
CA MET A 54 -2.89 12.10 0.72
C MET A 54 -1.57 11.32 0.64
N MET A 55 -1.51 10.26 -0.15
CA MET A 55 -0.35 9.39 -0.29
C MET A 55 -0.17 8.91 -1.74
N LYS A 56 1.08 8.73 -2.17
CA LYS A 56 1.37 8.10 -3.47
C LYS A 56 0.77 6.68 -3.49
N PRO A 57 0.04 6.28 -4.55
CA PRO A 57 -0.64 4.97 -4.61
C PRO A 57 0.27 3.76 -4.37
N VAL A 58 1.55 3.85 -4.74
CA VAL A 58 2.54 2.78 -4.51
C VAL A 58 2.87 2.60 -3.04
N LEU A 59 3.03 3.70 -2.29
CA LEU A 59 3.30 3.63 -0.84
C LEU A 59 2.09 3.04 -0.11
N ARG A 60 0.89 3.48 -0.48
CA ARG A 60 -0.38 2.97 0.05
C ARG A 60 -0.54 1.47 -0.24
N ALA A 61 -0.16 1.03 -1.44
CA ALA A 61 -0.15 -0.38 -1.79
C ALA A 61 0.80 -1.21 -0.91
N ILE A 62 2.03 -0.73 -0.67
CA ILE A 62 3.00 -1.43 0.17
C ILE A 62 2.48 -1.57 1.61
N ILE A 63 1.93 -0.50 2.18
CA ILE A 63 1.41 -0.50 3.55
C ILE A 63 0.23 -1.48 3.66
N GLU A 64 -0.81 -1.30 2.86
CA GLU A 64 -2.03 -2.11 2.96
C GLU A 64 -1.74 -3.59 2.69
N MET A 65 -0.87 -3.90 1.70
CA MET A 65 -0.46 -5.29 1.43
C MET A 65 0.36 -5.90 2.56
N SER A 66 1.21 -5.10 3.21
CA SER A 66 1.99 -5.54 4.36
C SER A 66 1.10 -5.75 5.60
N ASP A 67 0.10 -4.90 5.79
CA ASP A 67 -0.90 -5.08 6.86
C ASP A 67 -1.73 -6.35 6.63
N GLU A 68 -2.17 -6.63 5.39
CA GLU A 68 -2.86 -7.88 5.01
C GLU A 68 -2.04 -9.15 5.33
N LEU A 69 -0.70 -9.06 5.27
CA LEU A 69 0.19 -10.19 5.64
C LEU A 69 0.30 -10.39 7.16
N THR A 70 0.27 -9.32 7.93
CA THR A 70 0.49 -9.36 9.40
C THR A 70 -0.81 -9.52 10.18
N GLN A 71 -1.95 -9.15 9.57
CA GLN A 71 -3.30 -9.30 10.12
C GLN A 71 -4.23 -9.94 9.08
N PRO A 72 -4.13 -11.27 8.86
CA PRO A 72 -5.01 -11.97 7.93
C PRO A 72 -6.49 -12.00 8.35
N GLU A 73 -6.81 -11.55 9.56
CA GLU A 73 -8.11 -11.68 10.23
C GLU A 73 -8.87 -10.34 10.30
N ILE A 74 -9.30 -9.80 9.14
CA ILE A 74 -10.44 -8.83 9.06
C ILE A 74 -11.41 -9.23 7.93
N ILE A 75 -11.26 -10.43 7.34
CA ILE A 75 -12.28 -11.03 6.46
C ILE A 75 -12.75 -12.35 7.12
N GLY A 76 -13.34 -12.20 8.31
CA GLY A 76 -14.00 -13.28 9.05
C GLY A 76 -15.28 -12.74 9.66
N GLU A 77 -16.40 -13.08 9.01
CA GLU A 77 -17.80 -12.93 9.46
C GLU A 77 -18.36 -11.51 9.70
N LEU A 78 -19.04 -10.98 8.68
CA LEU A 78 -20.31 -10.24 8.82
C LEU A 78 -21.26 -10.70 7.71
#